data_AF-A0A9X3ZGY7-F1
#
_entry.id   AF-A0A9X3ZGY7-F1
#
_cell.length_a   1.000
_cell.length_b   1.000
_cell.length_c   1.000
_cell.angle_alpha   90.00
_cell.angle_beta   90.00
_cell.angle_gamma   90.00
#
_symmetry.space_group_name_H-M   'P 1'
#
loop_
_entity.id
_entity.type
_entity.pdbx_description
1 polymer ?
#
loop_
_entity_poly.entity_id
_entity_poly.type
_entity_poly.pdbx_seq_one_letter_code
_entity_poly.pdbx_strand_id
1 'polypeptide(L)' 'MTTEKIRSASEVLSDFIDDQAKDEALDQASVSAISKLRGESKLTRTNLLRQLEGARRAVLKGDCPQQEN' A
#
# COMPACT_ATOMS: atom_id res chain seq x y z
N MET A 1 16.44 33.43 -9.56
CA MET A 1 17.06 32.14 -9.19
C MET A 1 16.08 31.44 -8.25
N THR A 2 15.16 30.66 -8.79
CA THR A 2 14.25 29.85 -7.97
C THR A 2 15.07 28.73 -7.36
N THR A 3 15.34 28.82 -6.06
CA THR A 3 15.94 27.73 -5.30
C THR A 3 14.93 26.59 -5.28
N GLU A 4 15.04 25.66 -6.23
CA GLU A 4 14.35 24.39 -6.16
C GLU A 4 14.85 23.71 -4.87
N LYS A 5 13.99 23.67 -3.85
CA LYS A 5 14.28 22.96 -2.61
C LYS A 5 14.55 21.51 -3.02
N ILE A 6 15.82 21.09 -2.87
CA ILE A 6 16.22 19.70 -3.08
C ILE A 6 15.38 18.86 -2.11
N ARG A 7 14.41 18.12 -2.64
CA ARG A 7 13.56 17.24 -1.86
C ARG A 7 14.34 16.00 -1.45
N SER A 8 14.15 15.55 -0.22
CA SER A 8 14.73 14.28 0.22
C SER A 8 14.14 13.11 -0.58
N ALA A 9 14.88 12.02 -0.75
CA ALA A 9 14.36 10.80 -1.38
C ALA A 9 13.11 10.27 -0.65
N SER A 10 13.03 10.49 0.66
CA SER A 10 11.83 10.23 1.45
C SER A 10 10.66 11.14 1.04
N GLU A 11 10.85 12.44 0.88
CA GLU A 11 9.76 13.33 0.41
C GLU A 11 9.26 12.92 -0.97
N VAL A 12 10.17 12.70 -1.93
CA VAL A 12 9.79 12.29 -3.29
C VAL A 12 9.00 10.98 -3.29
N LEU A 13 9.39 10.02 -2.46
CA LEU A 13 8.69 8.75 -2.34
C LEU A 13 7.35 8.88 -1.58
N SER A 14 7.24 9.82 -0.63
CA SER A 14 5.95 10.14 0.03
C SER A 14 4.99 10.70 -0.99
N ASP A 15 5.41 11.75 -1.69
CA ASP A 15 4.61 12.47 -2.68
C ASP A 15 4.14 11.50 -3.77
N PHE A 16 5.03 10.62 -4.26
CA PHE A 16 4.69 9.61 -5.24
C PHE A 16 3.59 8.65 -4.74
N ILE A 17 3.70 8.13 -3.52
CA ILE A 17 2.71 7.20 -2.98
C ILE A 17 1.37 7.92 -2.72
N ASP A 18 1.42 9.16 -2.23
CA ASP A 18 0.23 9.98 -2.01
C ASP A 18 -0.47 10.34 -3.32
N ASP A 19 0.28 10.53 -4.41
CA ASP A 19 -0.26 10.75 -5.74
C ASP A 19 -0.83 9.46 -6.34
N GLN A 20 -0.18 8.31 -6.15
CA GLN A 20 -0.73 7.00 -6.53
C GLN A 20 -1.98 6.64 -5.72
N ALA A 21 -2.09 7.07 -4.46
CA ALA A 21 -3.27 6.86 -3.62
C ALA A 21 -4.54 7.57 -4.15
N LYS A 22 -4.37 8.58 -5.02
CA LYS A 22 -5.47 9.30 -5.67
C LYS A 22 -5.94 8.62 -6.96
N ASP A 23 -5.21 7.62 -7.45
CA ASP A 23 -5.59 6.86 -8.63
C ASP A 23 -6.70 5.87 -8.25
N GLU A 24 -7.91 6.09 -8.77
CA GLU A 24 -9.07 5.24 -8.52
C GLU A 24 -8.90 3.81 -9.09
N ALA A 25 -7.94 3.60 -9.99
CA ALA A 25 -7.60 2.27 -10.49
C ALA A 25 -6.74 1.46 -9.51
N LEU A 26 -6.15 2.10 -8.49
CA LEU A 26 -5.35 1.43 -7.48
C LEU A 26 -6.21 0.94 -6.30
N ASP A 27 -6.05 -0.34 -5.98
CA ASP A 27 -6.73 -0.96 -4.84
C ASP A 27 -6.33 -0.29 -3.51
N GLN A 28 -7.33 0.24 -2.80
CA GLN A 28 -7.13 1.01 -1.59
C GLN A 28 -6.50 0.18 -0.45
N ALA A 29 -6.72 -1.13 -0.44
CA ALA A 29 -6.07 -2.03 0.52
C ALA A 29 -4.56 -2.13 0.25
N SER A 30 -4.15 -2.15 -1.02
CA SER A 30 -2.76 -2.13 -1.44
C SER A 30 -2.05 -0.82 -1.07
N VAL A 31 -2.70 0.32 -1.30
CA VAL A 31 -2.18 1.65 -0.89
C VAL A 31 -1.99 1.72 0.63
N SER A 32 -3.00 1.28 1.40
CA SER A 32 -2.92 1.28 2.85
C SER A 32 -1.81 0.36 3.40
N ALA A 33 -1.57 -0.79 2.76
CA ALA A 33 -0.49 -1.70 3.14
C ALA A 33 0.90 -1.08 2.91
N ILE A 34 1.09 -0.38 1.78
CA ILE A 34 2.35 0.31 1.45
C ILE A 34 2.61 1.44 2.45
N SER A 35 1.63 2.31 2.70
CA SER A 35 1.76 3.44 3.62
C SER A 35 2.08 2.99 5.06
N LYS A 36 1.41 1.92 5.53
CA LYS A 36 1.69 1.33 6.85
C LYS A 36 3.12 0.78 6.96
N LEU A 37 3.54 -0.02 5.97
CA LEU A 37 4.90 -0.58 5.96
C LEU A 37 5.98 0.50 5.89
N ARG A 38 5.69 1.62 5.21
CA ARG A 38 6.60 2.76 5.12
C ARG A 38 6.71 3.53 6.44
N GLY A 39 5.59 3.81 7.09
CA GLY A 39 5.59 4.44 8.42
C GLY A 39 6.31 3.62 9.49
N GLU A 40 6.31 2.28 9.34
CA GLU A 40 7.05 1.37 10.22
C GLU A 40 8.53 1.14 9.81
N SER A 41 9.05 1.81 8.76
CA SER A 41 10.38 1.53 8.17
C SER A 41 10.60 0.06 7.77
N LYS A 42 9.52 -0.67 7.47
CA LYS A 42 9.49 -2.10 7.11
C LYS A 42 9.11 -2.35 5.67
N LEU A 43 9.06 -1.31 4.83
CA LEU A 43 8.73 -1.44 3.41
C LEU A 43 9.83 -2.20 2.67
N THR A 44 9.66 -3.51 2.62
CA THR A 44 10.47 -4.44 1.82
C THR A 44 9.52 -5.22 0.91
N ARG A 45 10.04 -5.70 -0.22
CA ARG A 45 9.28 -6.54 -1.15
C ARG A 45 8.59 -7.70 -0.44
N THR A 46 9.31 -8.38 0.46
CA THR A 46 8.81 -9.52 1.23
C THR A 46 7.63 -9.14 2.14
N ASN A 47 7.74 -8.02 2.86
CA ASN A 47 6.68 -7.59 3.77
C ASN A 47 5.44 -7.10 3.01
N LEU A 48 5.63 -6.45 1.87
CA LEU A 48 4.53 -6.02 1.00
C LEU A 48 3.77 -7.23 0.46
N LEU A 49 4.47 -8.21 -0.13
CA LEU A 49 3.84 -9.42 -0.65
C LEU A 49 3.07 -10.19 0.43
N ARG A 50 3.62 -10.27 1.66
CA ARG A 50 2.94 -10.92 2.79
C ARG A 50 1.65 -10.20 3.19
N GLN A 51 1.63 -8.87 3.24
CA GLN A 51 0.42 -8.12 3.57
C GLN A 51 -0.64 -8.23 2.48
N LEU A 52 -0.25 -8.13 1.21
CA LEU A 52 -1.16 -8.30 0.07
C LEU A 52 -1.76 -9.72 0.03
N GLU A 53 -0.95 -10.74 0.33
CA GLU A 53 -1.46 -12.11 0.44
C GLU A 53 -2.43 -12.28 1.62
N GLY A 54 -2.16 -11.63 2.75
CA GLY A 54 -3.08 -11.56 3.89
C GLY A 54 -4.41 -10.91 3.53
N ALA A 55 -4.38 -9.74 2.87
CA ALA A 55 -5.57 -9.04 2.40
C ALA A 55 -6.37 -9.90 1.40
N ARG A 56 -5.69 -10.52 0.42
CA ARG A 56 -6.31 -11.42 -0.55
C ARG A 56 -7.00 -12.61 0.13
N ARG A 57 -6.36 -13.23 1.13
CA ARG A 57 -6.93 -14.35 1.90
C ARG A 57 -8.13 -13.91 2.74
N ALA A 58 -8.13 -12.68 3.27
CA ALA A 58 -9.25 -12.15 4.03
C ALA A 58 -10.49 -11.95 3.16
N VAL A 59 -10.32 -11.42 1.94
CA VAL A 59 -11.40 -11.31 0.94
C VAL A 59 -11.93 -12.69 0.57
N LEU A 60 -11.05 -13.64 0.25
CA LEU A 60 -11.43 -15.02 -0.10
C LEU A 60 -12.11 -15.80 1.04
N LYS A 61 -11.80 -15.48 2.31
CA LYS A 61 -12.50 -16.05 3.47
C LYS A 61 -13.83 -15.34 3.75
N GLY A 62 -13.98 -14.09 3.36
CA GLY A 62 -15.21 -13.31 3.49
C GLY A 62 -16.30 -13.76 2.50
N ASP A 63 -15.92 -14.28 1.33
CA ASP A 63 -16.81 -14.79 0.29
C ASP A 63 -17.24 -16.25 0.47
N CYS A 64 -17.18 -16.79 1.68
CA CYS A 64 -17.76 -18.11 1.98
C CYS A 64 -19.15 -17.93 2.60
N PRO A 65 -20.25 -17.89 1.82
CA PRO A 65 -21.53 -18.28 2.38
C PRO A 65 -21.37 -19.73 2.80
N GLN A 66 -21.56 -19.93 4.10
CA GLN A 66 -21.68 -21.22 4.74
C GLN A 66 -22.76 -22.05 4.02
N GLN A 67 -22.33 -22.90 3.09
CA GLN A 67 -23.14 -23.97 2.51
C GLN A 67 -22.23 -25.18 2.32
N GLU A 68 -22.31 -26.16 3.23
CA GLU A 68 -23.11 -27.37 2.98
C GLU A 68 -22.95 -28.38 4.12
N ASN A 69 -24.12 -28.84 4.59
CA ASN A 69 -24.50 -30.04 5.34
C ASN A 69 -23.86 -30.34 6.70
#